data_AF-A0A1M3MU42-F1
#
_entry.id   AF-A0A1M3MU42-F1
#
_cell.length_a   1.000
_cell.length_b   1.000
_cell.length_c   1.000
_cell.angle_alpha   90.00
_cell.angle_beta   90.00
_cell.angle_gamma   90.00
#
_symmetry.space_group_name_H-M   'P 1'
#
loop_
_entity.id
_entity.type
_entity.pdbx_description
1 polymer ?
#
loop_
_entity_poly.entity_id
_entity_poly.type
_entity_poly.pdbx_seq_one_letter_code
_entity_poly.pdbx_strand_id
1 'polypeptide(L)'
;MLNSSLAILKVTLKAAKRQLTLPHLATEGMASFDTSEHEISSDEEPNSLTPEEVPAFLAKFRELHPEHYAMVYTGLVPGLRPSSLRPLRRLGAEADVDWNEGKLRVRRSHSLGEEVMRTTKQKRRYTITLPKEVVDVLRRHVDTQLVTPE
;
A
#
# COMPACT_ATOMS: atom_id res chain seq x y z
N MET A 1 -7.02 12.01 -12.50
CA MET A 1 -6.47 13.28 -11.94
C MET A 1 -7.48 14.42 -11.96
N LEU A 2 -8.20 14.68 -13.07
CA LEU A 2 -9.14 15.80 -13.18
C LEU A 2 -10.33 15.74 -12.19
N ASN A 3 -11.04 14.61 -12.14
CA ASN A 3 -12.14 14.42 -11.17
C ASN A 3 -11.67 14.46 -9.71
N SER A 4 -10.45 14.02 -9.42
CA SER A 4 -9.86 14.12 -8.08
C SER A 4 -9.63 15.57 -7.68
N SER A 5 -9.06 16.39 -8.57
CA SER A 5 -8.89 17.83 -8.33
C SER A 5 -10.23 18.55 -8.18
N LEU A 6 -11.23 18.20 -9.00
CA LEU A 6 -12.58 18.76 -8.88
C LEU A 6 -13.24 18.39 -7.54
N ALA A 7 -13.05 17.15 -7.07
CA ALA A 7 -13.53 16.73 -5.76
C ALA A 7 -12.89 17.54 -4.63
N ILE A 8 -11.57 17.78 -4.69
CA ILE A 8 -10.87 18.63 -3.72
C ILE A 8 -11.43 20.06 -3.74
N LEU A 9 -11.57 20.66 -4.93
CA LEU A 9 -12.12 22.02 -5.09
C LEU A 9 -13.54 22.15 -4.50
N LYS A 10 -14.41 21.18 -4.79
CA LYS A 10 -15.78 21.11 -4.24
C LYS A 10 -15.78 21.07 -2.70
N VAL A 11 -14.91 20.25 -2.10
CA VAL A 11 -14.79 20.16 -0.63
C VAL A 11 -14.27 21.46 -0.04
N THR A 12 -13.22 22.05 -0.61
CA THR A 12 -12.63 23.31 -0.15
C THR A 12 -13.63 24.45 -0.20
N LEU A 13 -14.34 24.63 -1.32
CA LEU A 13 -15.33 25.71 -1.45
C LEU A 13 -16.58 25.49 -0.59
N LYS A 14 -16.95 24.23 -0.32
CA LYS A 14 -18.00 23.91 0.66
C LYS A 14 -17.59 24.30 2.08
N ALA A 15 -16.34 24.05 2.46
CA ALA A 15 -15.80 24.50 3.74
C ALA A 15 -15.73 26.04 3.83
N ALA A 16 -15.24 26.69 2.78
CA ALA A 16 -15.15 28.16 2.70
C ALA A 16 -16.54 28.82 2.80
N LYS A 17 -17.55 28.31 2.08
CA LYS A 17 -18.94 28.79 2.21
C LYS A 17 -19.42 28.77 3.65
N ARG A 18 -19.16 27.67 4.38
CA ARG A 18 -19.57 27.54 5.78
C ARG A 18 -18.81 28.50 6.70
N GLN A 19 -17.50 28.64 6.51
CA GLN A 19 -16.65 29.47 7.36
C GLN A 19 -16.89 30.97 7.15
N LEU A 20 -17.10 31.39 5.90
CA LEU A 20 -17.27 32.78 5.51
C LEU A 20 -18.75 33.18 5.35
N THR A 21 -19.68 32.26 5.65
CA THR A 21 -21.14 32.46 5.52
C THR A 21 -21.55 32.99 4.13
N LEU A 22 -20.93 32.43 3.08
CA LEU A 22 -21.21 32.87 1.72
C LEU A 22 -22.64 32.47 1.30
N PRO A 23 -23.36 33.31 0.55
CA PRO A 23 -24.74 33.03 0.16
C PRO A 23 -24.85 31.82 -0.78
N HIS A 24 -23.87 31.64 -1.67
CA HIS A 24 -23.88 30.60 -2.71
C HIS A 24 -22.62 29.75 -2.69
N LEU A 25 -22.73 28.51 -3.18
CA LEU A 25 -21.57 27.64 -3.35
C LEU A 25 -21.08 27.77 -4.79
N ALA A 26 -19.86 28.23 -5.02
CA ALA A 26 -19.34 28.46 -6.37
C ALA A 26 -19.21 27.19 -7.24
N THR A 27 -19.27 26.00 -6.63
CA THR A 27 -19.26 24.71 -7.33
C THR A 27 -20.64 24.07 -7.45
N GLU A 28 -21.70 24.82 -7.14
CA GLU A 28 -23.08 24.38 -7.33
C GLU A 28 -23.35 24.06 -8.80
N GLY A 29 -23.96 22.91 -9.07
CA GLY A 29 -24.22 22.44 -10.43
C GLY A 29 -23.02 21.88 -11.20
N MET A 30 -21.79 21.93 -10.66
CA MET A 30 -20.64 21.33 -11.33
C MET A 30 -20.71 19.80 -11.26
N ALA A 31 -20.98 19.13 -12.37
CA ALA A 31 -20.88 17.67 -12.47
C ALA A 31 -19.41 17.22 -12.52
N SER A 32 -19.14 15.97 -12.12
CA SER A 32 -17.86 15.33 -12.46
C SER A 32 -17.82 15.05 -13.95
N PHE A 33 -16.64 15.00 -14.53
CA PHE A 33 -16.48 14.54 -15.90
C PHE A 33 -16.90 13.08 -15.98
N ASP A 34 -17.68 12.74 -17.00
CA ASP A 34 -18.01 11.35 -17.29
C ASP A 34 -16.74 10.65 -17.76
N THR A 35 -16.35 9.60 -17.03
CA THR A 35 -15.18 8.77 -17.34
C THR A 35 -15.59 7.32 -17.56
N SER A 36 -16.88 7.06 -17.81
CA SER A 36 -17.39 5.71 -18.08
C SER A 36 -16.76 5.09 -19.33
N GLU A 37 -16.59 5.90 -20.38
CA GLU A 37 -15.96 5.52 -21.65
C GLU A 37 -14.43 5.72 -21.65
N HIS A 38 -13.85 6.15 -20.53
CA HIS A 38 -12.39 6.27 -20.43
C HIS A 38 -11.83 4.88 -20.12
N GLU A 39 -11.16 4.25 -21.08
CA GLU A 39 -10.45 2.99 -20.85
C GLU A 39 -9.43 3.18 -19.72
N ILE A 40 -9.73 2.62 -18.55
CA ILE A 40 -8.84 2.61 -17.37
C ILE A 40 -8.00 1.33 -17.34
N SER A 41 -8.40 0.35 -18.15
CA SER A 41 -7.77 -0.96 -18.33
C SER A 41 -8.13 -1.38 -19.76
N SER A 42 -7.22 -1.19 -20.71
CA SER A 42 -7.33 -1.84 -22.01
C SER A 42 -6.94 -3.32 -21.85
N ASP A 43 -7.45 -4.19 -22.74
CA ASP A 43 -6.98 -5.59 -22.85
C ASP A 43 -5.56 -5.68 -23.44
N GLU A 44 -4.99 -4.56 -23.88
CA GLU A 44 -3.63 -4.50 -24.43
C GLU A 44 -2.58 -4.57 -23.31
N GLU A 45 -2.03 -5.79 -23.20
CA GLU A 45 -0.92 -6.24 -22.37
C GLU A 45 -1.14 -6.16 -20.85
N PRO A 46 -1.48 -7.28 -20.18
CA PRO A 46 -1.38 -7.32 -18.74
C PRO A 46 0.07 -7.02 -18.35
N ASN A 47 0.33 -5.83 -17.79
CA ASN A 47 1.61 -5.48 -17.15
C ASN A 47 1.78 -6.25 -15.81
N SER A 48 1.30 -7.48 -15.79
CA SER A 48 1.31 -8.42 -14.68
C SER A 48 2.13 -9.61 -15.09
N LEU A 49 3.07 -10.00 -14.23
CA LEU A 49 3.83 -11.24 -14.42
C LEU A 49 2.88 -12.43 -14.44
N THR A 50 3.06 -13.32 -15.41
CA THR A 50 2.41 -14.63 -15.41
C THR A 50 2.92 -15.49 -14.25
N PRO A 51 2.17 -16.51 -13.79
CA PRO A 51 2.62 -17.45 -12.76
C PRO A 51 3.99 -18.10 -13.09
N GLU A 52 4.28 -18.32 -14.36
CA GLU A 52 5.53 -18.90 -14.86
C GLU A 52 6.70 -17.89 -14.83
N GLU A 53 6.42 -16.60 -15.03
CA GLU A 53 7.44 -15.54 -14.99
C GLU A 53 7.81 -15.13 -13.56
N VAL A 54 6.89 -15.25 -12.59
CA VAL A 54 7.13 -14.86 -11.19
C VAL A 54 8.39 -15.50 -10.60
N PRO A 55 8.63 -16.82 -10.72
CA PRO A 55 9.86 -17.44 -10.22
C PRO A 55 11.14 -16.86 -10.85
N ALA A 56 11.14 -16.65 -12.18
CA ALA A 56 12.30 -16.11 -12.90
C ALA A 56 12.58 -14.66 -12.49
N PHE A 57 11.52 -13.85 -12.39
CA PHE A 57 11.59 -12.48 -11.89
C PHE A 57 12.15 -12.42 -10.46
N LEU A 58 11.61 -13.22 -9.54
CA LEU A 58 12.06 -13.25 -8.15
C LEU A 58 13.50 -13.73 -8.01
N ALA A 59 13.93 -14.70 -8.84
CA ALA A 59 15.31 -15.15 -8.87
C ALA A 59 16.27 -14.01 -9.28
N LYS A 60 15.94 -13.29 -10.35
CA LYS A 60 16.74 -12.13 -10.80
C LYS A 60 16.68 -10.96 -9.83
N PHE A 61 15.53 -10.70 -9.21
CA PHE A 61 15.40 -9.66 -8.19
C PHE A 61 16.27 -9.97 -6.97
N ARG A 62 16.33 -11.25 -6.55
CA ARG A 62 17.20 -11.67 -5.44
C ARG A 62 18.68 -11.48 -5.75
N GLU A 63 19.08 -11.72 -7.00
CA GLU A 63 20.47 -11.54 -7.46
C GLU A 63 20.86 -10.06 -7.51
N LEU A 64 20.01 -9.22 -8.09
CA LEU A 64 20.34 -7.81 -8.38
C LEU A 64 20.03 -6.86 -7.22
N HIS A 65 18.98 -7.14 -6.45
CA HIS A 65 18.47 -6.30 -5.35
C HIS A 65 18.15 -7.12 -4.10
N PRO A 66 19.12 -7.86 -3.54
CA PRO A 66 18.91 -8.71 -2.37
C PRO A 66 18.38 -7.95 -1.15
N GLU A 67 18.69 -6.66 -1.01
CA GLU A 67 18.26 -5.75 0.04
C GLU A 67 16.74 -5.46 0.03
N HIS A 68 16.11 -5.57 -1.14
CA HIS A 68 14.68 -5.30 -1.33
C HIS A 68 13.87 -6.59 -1.52
N TYR A 69 14.53 -7.73 -1.68
CA TYR A 69 13.92 -9.00 -2.02
C TYR A 69 12.79 -9.40 -1.05
N ALA A 70 13.00 -9.27 0.26
CA ALA A 70 12.00 -9.68 1.24
C ALA A 70 10.71 -8.86 1.17
N MET A 71 10.82 -7.55 0.91
CA MET A 71 9.67 -6.69 0.73
C MET A 71 8.90 -7.03 -0.55
N VAL A 72 9.61 -7.29 -1.66
CA VAL A 72 8.99 -7.67 -2.94
C VAL A 72 8.30 -9.02 -2.85
N TYR A 73 8.96 -10.03 -2.30
CA TYR A 73 8.39 -11.37 -2.11
C TYR A 73 7.14 -11.33 -1.23
N THR A 74 7.21 -10.61 -0.10
CA THR A 74 6.08 -10.44 0.83
C THR A 74 4.97 -9.56 0.27
N GLY A 75 5.25 -8.70 -0.72
CA GLY A 75 4.23 -7.94 -1.43
C GLY A 75 3.50 -8.79 -2.46
N LEU A 76 4.24 -9.59 -3.24
CA LEU A 76 3.70 -10.39 -4.33
C LEU A 76 2.82 -11.54 -3.83
N VAL A 77 3.32 -12.35 -2.88
CA VAL A 77 2.62 -13.59 -2.48
C VAL A 77 1.24 -13.34 -1.86
N PRO A 78 1.10 -12.49 -0.82
CA PRO A 78 -0.21 -12.15 -0.25
C PRO A 78 -0.88 -10.93 -0.88
N GLY A 79 -0.30 -10.29 -1.91
CA GLY A 79 -0.87 -9.11 -2.56
C GLY A 79 -0.88 -7.84 -1.70
N LEU A 80 0.16 -7.63 -0.88
CA LEU A 80 0.26 -6.48 0.02
C LEU A 80 0.83 -5.24 -0.66
N ARG A 81 0.25 -4.09 -0.34
CA ARG A 81 0.70 -2.79 -0.85
C ARG A 81 2.05 -2.40 -0.23
N PRO A 82 2.97 -1.78 -0.99
CA PRO A 82 4.23 -1.27 -0.44
C PRO A 82 4.05 -0.38 0.80
N SER A 83 3.01 0.47 0.82
CA SER A 83 2.73 1.34 1.96
C SER A 83 2.31 0.60 3.23
N SER A 84 1.81 -0.64 3.11
CA SER A 84 1.50 -1.51 4.25
C SER A 84 2.69 -2.33 4.74
N LEU A 85 3.71 -2.51 3.87
CA LEU A 85 4.93 -3.27 4.18
C LEU A 85 6.01 -2.40 4.84
N ARG A 86 6.16 -1.15 4.39
CA ARG A 86 7.17 -0.21 4.92
C ARG A 86 7.12 -0.01 6.44
N PRO A 87 5.95 0.07 7.11
CA PRO A 87 5.88 0.34 8.55
C PRO A 87 5.79 -0.93 9.42
N LEU A 88 6.12 -2.11 8.88
CA LEU A 88 6.04 -3.36 9.63
C LEU A 88 7.10 -3.39 10.75
N ARG A 89 6.67 -3.85 11.92
CA ARG A 89 7.52 -4.04 13.11
C ARG A 89 7.76 -5.52 13.35
N ARG A 90 9.02 -5.89 13.57
CA ARG A 90 9.47 -7.29 13.67
C ARG A 90 9.43 -7.85 15.09
N LEU A 91 9.71 -7.05 16.12
CA LEU A 91 9.58 -7.44 17.54
C LEU A 91 8.93 -6.31 18.36
N GLY A 92 8.93 -6.50 19.69
CA GLY A 92 8.33 -5.61 20.68
C GLY A 92 6.82 -5.81 20.89
N ALA A 93 6.25 -5.08 21.85
CA ALA A 93 4.82 -5.16 22.20
C ALA A 93 3.89 -4.81 21.02
N GLU A 94 4.40 -4.05 20.06
CA GLU A 94 3.68 -3.59 18.88
C GLU A 94 4.06 -4.36 17.60
N ALA A 95 4.74 -5.51 17.73
CA ALA A 95 5.13 -6.38 16.62
C ALA A 95 3.95 -6.73 15.72
N ASP A 96 4.19 -6.66 14.42
CA ASP A 96 3.22 -7.04 13.39
C ASP A 96 3.41 -8.46 12.90
N VAL A 97 4.62 -9.00 13.02
CA VAL A 97 4.94 -10.38 12.65
C VAL A 97 4.81 -11.28 13.88
N ASP A 98 3.94 -12.29 13.77
CA ASP A 98 3.92 -13.41 14.70
C ASP A 98 4.71 -14.57 14.09
N TRP A 99 5.94 -14.75 14.57
CA TRP A 99 6.87 -15.73 14.03
C TRP A 99 6.50 -17.17 14.33
N ASN A 100 5.73 -17.42 15.38
CA ASN A 100 5.33 -18.76 15.81
C ASN A 100 4.12 -19.22 15.02
N GLU A 101 3.13 -18.35 14.88
CA GLU A 101 1.89 -18.67 14.17
C GLU A 101 1.97 -18.37 12.67
N GLY A 102 3.05 -17.74 12.20
CA GLY A 102 3.21 -17.33 10.80
C GLY A 102 2.16 -16.30 10.39
N LYS A 103 1.82 -15.35 11.26
CA LYS A 103 0.79 -14.34 11.00
C LYS A 103 1.39 -12.95 10.80
N LEU A 104 0.75 -12.15 9.96
CA LEU A 104 1.11 -10.75 9.73
C LEU A 104 -0.09 -9.83 10.00
N ARG A 105 0.10 -8.90 10.92
CA ARG A 105 -0.91 -7.91 11.33
C ARG A 105 -0.75 -6.64 10.51
N VAL A 106 -1.62 -6.45 9.52
CA VAL A 106 -1.64 -5.23 8.69
C VAL A 106 -2.47 -4.16 9.39
N ARG A 107 -1.79 -3.27 10.12
CA ARG A 107 -2.43 -2.27 11.00
C ARG A 107 -2.03 -0.83 10.73
N ARG A 108 -0.93 -0.62 10.00
CA ARG A 108 -0.32 0.69 9.75
C ARG A 108 -0.12 0.91 8.25
N SER A 109 0.03 2.17 7.86
CA SER A 109 0.50 2.50 6.52
C SER A 109 1.48 3.67 6.57
N HIS A 110 2.41 3.68 5.62
CA HIS A 110 3.39 4.74 5.47
C HIS A 110 3.52 5.12 4.00
N SER A 111 3.06 6.33 3.67
CA SER A 111 3.28 6.97 2.36
C SER A 111 4.59 7.75 2.39
N LEU A 112 5.17 8.04 1.22
CA LEU A 112 6.39 8.84 1.16
C LEU A 112 6.12 10.27 1.65
N GLY A 113 6.94 10.76 2.59
CA GLY A 113 6.82 12.12 3.14
C GLY A 113 5.79 12.29 4.25
N GLU A 114 5.15 11.21 4.70
CA GLU A 114 4.14 11.23 5.77
C GLU A 114 4.63 10.49 7.02
N GLU A 115 4.14 10.86 8.19
CA GLU A 115 4.32 10.05 9.39
C GLU A 115 3.64 8.68 9.25
N VAL A 116 4.12 7.69 9.99
CA VAL A 116 3.48 6.37 10.02
C VAL A 116 2.08 6.47 10.63
N MET A 117 1.07 6.24 9.80
CA MET A 117 -0.31 6.28 10.24
C MET A 117 -0.69 5.00 10.99
N ARG A 118 -1.42 5.15 12.11
CA ARG A 118 -1.98 4.02 12.90
C ARG A 118 -3.16 3.29 12.23
N THR A 119 -3.50 3.70 11.00
CA THR A 119 -4.60 3.16 10.21
C THR A 119 -4.15 3.03 8.76
N THR A 120 -4.60 1.97 8.08
CA THR A 120 -4.43 1.85 6.62
C THR A 120 -5.38 2.82 5.89
N LYS A 121 -5.17 3.06 4.59
CA LYS A 121 -6.10 3.84 3.73
C LYS A 121 -7.56 3.38 3.81
N GLN A 122 -7.78 2.09 4.08
CA GLN A 122 -9.12 1.49 4.23
C GLN A 122 -9.67 1.58 5.66
N LYS A 123 -8.92 2.17 6.60
CA LYS A 123 -9.21 2.20 8.05
C LYS A 123 -9.44 0.82 8.68
N ARG A 124 -9.06 -0.26 7.98
CA ARG A 124 -9.21 -1.64 8.43
C ARG A 124 -7.89 -2.18 8.94
N ARG A 125 -7.96 -2.82 10.10
CA ARG A 125 -6.90 -3.65 10.67
C ARG A 125 -7.28 -5.09 10.40
N TYR A 126 -6.37 -5.85 9.82
CA TYR A 126 -6.61 -7.26 9.54
C TYR A 126 -5.33 -8.06 9.75
N THR A 127 -5.50 -9.36 9.94
CA THR A 127 -4.39 -10.30 10.08
C THR A 127 -4.49 -11.28 8.92
N ILE A 128 -3.35 -11.58 8.31
CA ILE A 128 -3.23 -12.63 7.31
C ILE A 128 -2.34 -13.74 7.85
N THR A 129 -2.62 -14.97 7.44
CA THR A 129 -1.72 -16.10 7.62
C THR A 129 -0.74 -16.10 6.45
N LEU A 130 0.55 -16.20 6.74
CA LEU A 130 1.61 -16.25 5.75
C LEU A 130 1.95 -17.71 5.41
N PRO A 131 2.19 -18.03 4.14
CA PRO A 131 2.86 -19.26 3.76
C PRO A 131 4.24 -19.36 4.44
N LYS A 132 4.68 -20.59 4.72
CA LYS A 132 5.94 -20.86 5.42
C LYS A 132 7.13 -20.21 4.68
N GLU A 133 7.12 -20.22 3.37
CA GLU A 133 8.15 -19.67 2.50
C GLU A 133 8.29 -18.16 2.70
N VAL A 134 7.17 -17.44 2.91
CA VAL A 134 7.20 -16.00 3.21
C VAL A 134 7.81 -15.76 4.58
N VAL A 135 7.44 -16.56 5.58
CA VAL A 135 8.02 -16.48 6.94
C VAL A 135 9.52 -16.72 6.90
N ASP A 136 9.98 -17.73 6.16
CA ASP A 136 11.40 -18.06 6.05
C ASP A 136 12.19 -16.94 5.36
N VAL A 137 11.64 -16.33 4.29
CA VAL A 137 12.24 -15.16 3.63
C VAL A 137 12.33 -13.96 4.58
N LEU A 138 11.28 -13.69 5.35
CA LEU A 138 11.26 -12.61 6.33
C LEU A 138 12.28 -12.84 7.46
N ARG A 139 12.37 -14.06 8.00
CA ARG A 139 13.37 -14.42 9.02
C ARG A 139 14.79 -14.19 8.49
N ARG A 140 15.10 -14.73 7.30
CA ARG A 140 16.41 -14.53 6.67
C ARG A 140 16.75 -13.04 6.53
N HIS A 141 15.80 -12.21 6.11
CA HIS A 141 16.02 -10.77 5.98
C HIS A 141 16.35 -10.12 7.32
N VAL A 142 15.60 -10.46 8.38
CA VAL A 142 15.88 -9.97 9.73
C VAL A 142 17.27 -10.39 10.19
N ASP A 143 17.63 -11.66 9.99
CA ASP A 143 18.88 -12.22 10.51
C ASP A 143 20.13 -11.75 9.76
N THR A 144 20.01 -11.44 8.47
CA THR A 144 21.17 -11.22 7.59
C THR A 144 21.29 -9.82 7.01
N GLN A 145 20.22 -9.02 7.02
CA GLN A 145 20.18 -7.73 6.30
C GLN A 145 19.75 -6.54 7.17
N LEU A 146 19.08 -6.75 8.30
CA LEU A 146 18.66 -5.65 9.17
C LEU A 146 19.75 -5.31 10.20
N VAL A 147 20.31 -4.10 10.07
CA VAL A 147 21.32 -3.55 11.00
C VAL A 147 20.75 -2.46 11.92
N THR A 148 19.49 -2.08 11.74
CA THR A 148 18.84 -1.01 12.49
C THR A 148 18.35 -1.50 13.86
N PRO A 149 18.65 -0.79 14.96
CA PRO A 149 17.98 -0.98 16.25
C PRO A 149 16.45 -0.82 16.11
N GLU A 150 15.69 -1.41 17.02
CA GLU A 150 14.23 -1.24 17.06
C GLU A 150 13.78 0.10 17.65
#